data_AF-A0A9D0Y725-F1
#
_entry.id   AF-A0A9D0Y725-F1
#
_cell.length_a   1.000
_cell.length_b   1.000
_cell.length_c   1.000
_cell.angle_alpha   90.00
_cell.angle_beta   90.00
_cell.angle_gamma   90.00
#
_symmetry.space_group_name_H-M   'P 1'
#
loop_
_entity.id
_entity.type
_entity.pdbx_description
1 polymer ?
#
loop_
_entity_poly.entity_id
_entity_poly.type
_entity_poly.pdbx_seq_one_letter_code
_entity_poly.pdbx_strand_id
1 'polypeptide(L)'
;MYDYSRFSDADLKECGANLAALAGGASSMEDVANKIVSYLYESITDSSGGSANALVRFYKTHPYDQLDQGLQGFAQGILGSAPSDDTNCLTMLATMGDNDDWKSRSKSNGHRAIPLASADMVAGIPMTSRLLTQFGLDVGSVMRPDPMLIGDMSAKTYNTFYVPEAVGSPYIPAQDDFVIPNGIKSVLGFGGVLSSGELFMVIMFSKASIPADVAGKFSDIGASVKEAVEPFVGNKVFA
;
A
#
# COMPACT_ATOMS: atom_id res chain seq x y z
N MET A 1 -8.94 -9.02 17.83
CA MET A 1 -7.51 -9.04 17.46
C MET A 1 -7.25 -10.31 16.70
N TYR A 2 -6.43 -10.23 15.67
CA TYR A 2 -6.16 -11.29 14.71
C TYR A 2 -4.72 -11.78 14.85
N ASP A 3 -4.49 -13.04 14.48
CA ASP A 3 -3.17 -13.66 14.46
C ASP A 3 -2.94 -14.26 13.07
N TYR A 4 -1.86 -13.87 12.39
CA TYR A 4 -1.54 -14.39 11.07
C TYR A 4 -1.44 -15.91 11.03
N SER A 5 -0.98 -16.56 12.10
CA SER A 5 -0.82 -18.01 12.17
C SER A 5 -2.15 -18.77 12.26
N ARG A 6 -3.24 -18.08 12.60
CA ARG A 6 -4.57 -18.66 12.83
C ARG A 6 -5.70 -17.87 12.17
N PHE A 7 -5.38 -17.07 11.14
CA PHE A 7 -6.32 -16.16 10.51
C PHE A 7 -7.42 -16.94 9.76
N SER A 8 -8.59 -17.05 10.40
CA SER A 8 -9.72 -17.81 9.90
C SER A 8 -10.55 -17.03 8.89
N ASP A 9 -11.46 -17.70 8.19
CA ASP A 9 -12.38 -17.01 7.26
C ASP A 9 -13.39 -16.13 8.01
N ALA A 10 -13.66 -16.45 9.28
CA ALA A 10 -14.46 -15.59 10.16
C ALA A 10 -13.70 -14.29 10.49
N ASP A 11 -12.40 -14.40 10.83
CA ASP A 11 -11.53 -13.23 11.05
C ASP A 11 -11.42 -12.36 9.81
N LEU A 12 -11.29 -12.99 8.62
CA LEU A 12 -11.27 -12.30 7.33
C LEU A 12 -12.53 -11.46 7.13
N LYS A 13 -13.71 -12.08 7.34
CA LYS A 13 -15.00 -11.41 7.18
C LYS A 13 -15.18 -10.27 8.17
N GLU A 14 -14.79 -10.47 9.42
CA GLU A 14 -14.87 -9.46 10.47
C GLU A 14 -13.91 -8.28 10.17
N CYS A 15 -12.66 -8.58 9.80
CA CYS A 15 -11.65 -7.58 9.44
C CYS A 15 -12.11 -6.73 8.26
N GLY A 16 -12.61 -7.37 7.19
CA GLY A 16 -13.16 -6.67 6.03
C GLY A 16 -14.35 -5.76 6.38
N ALA A 17 -15.31 -6.27 7.16
CA ALA A 17 -16.46 -5.47 7.59
C ALA A 17 -16.06 -4.25 8.42
N ASN A 18 -15.10 -4.41 9.34
CA ASN A 18 -14.57 -3.31 10.14
C ASN A 18 -13.88 -2.27 9.27
N LEU A 19 -13.05 -2.71 8.31
CA LEU A 19 -12.35 -1.82 7.37
C LEU A 19 -13.32 -1.01 6.51
N ALA A 20 -14.35 -1.64 5.94
CA ALA A 20 -15.37 -0.96 5.14
C ALA A 20 -16.10 0.13 5.94
N ALA A 21 -16.33 -0.10 7.24
CA ALA A 21 -16.99 0.86 8.12
C ALA A 21 -16.13 2.09 8.51
N LEU A 22 -14.80 2.05 8.32
CA LEU A 22 -13.90 3.14 8.72
C LEU A 22 -14.09 4.44 7.94
N ALA A 23 -14.79 4.38 6.79
CA ALA A 23 -15.19 5.56 6.03
C ALA A 23 -16.09 6.51 6.83
N GLY A 24 -16.82 5.99 7.83
CA GLY A 24 -17.73 6.76 8.68
C GLY A 24 -17.07 8.00 9.29
N GLY A 25 -17.63 9.18 8.98
CA GLY A 25 -17.21 10.47 9.54
C GLY A 25 -15.82 10.94 9.11
N ALA A 26 -15.21 10.37 8.07
CA ALA A 26 -13.96 10.87 7.50
C ALA A 26 -14.20 12.08 6.57
N SER A 27 -13.21 12.98 6.50
CA SER A 27 -13.30 14.21 5.70
C SER A 27 -12.48 14.16 4.40
N SER A 28 -11.61 13.15 4.26
CA SER A 28 -10.75 12.94 3.10
C SER A 28 -10.39 11.45 2.91
N MET A 29 -9.85 11.10 1.74
CA MET A 29 -9.28 9.77 1.51
C MET A 29 -8.10 9.48 2.45
N GLU A 30 -7.26 10.49 2.70
CA GLU A 30 -6.15 10.41 3.65
C GLU A 30 -6.63 10.09 5.07
N ASP A 31 -7.74 10.67 5.53
CA ASP A 31 -8.30 10.36 6.84
C ASP A 31 -8.69 8.88 6.95
N VAL A 32 -9.37 8.34 5.93
CA VAL A 32 -9.75 6.91 5.90
C VAL A 32 -8.52 6.02 5.82
N ALA A 33 -7.55 6.37 4.98
CA ALA A 33 -6.29 5.64 4.86
C ALA A 33 -5.55 5.58 6.21
N ASN A 34 -5.52 6.68 6.96
CA ASN A 34 -4.93 6.73 8.31
C ASN A 34 -5.65 5.80 9.29
N LYS A 35 -7.00 5.79 9.28
CA LYS A 35 -7.78 4.84 10.08
C LYS A 35 -7.49 3.39 9.71
N ILE A 36 -7.39 3.08 8.41
CA ILE A 36 -7.11 1.73 7.90
C ILE A 36 -5.74 1.23 8.35
N VAL A 37 -4.68 2.01 8.14
CA VAL A 37 -3.31 1.56 8.52
C VAL A 37 -3.18 1.41 10.03
N SER A 38 -3.84 2.28 10.81
CA SER A 38 -3.85 2.19 12.28
C SER A 38 -4.59 0.94 12.72
N TYR A 39 -5.78 0.69 12.16
CA TYR A 39 -6.55 -0.51 12.44
C TYR A 39 -5.77 -1.79 12.12
N LEU A 40 -5.14 -1.90 10.95
CA LEU A 40 -4.37 -3.09 10.57
C LEU A 40 -3.10 -3.27 11.41
N TYR A 41 -2.48 -2.16 11.84
CA TYR A 41 -1.32 -2.19 12.72
C TYR A 41 -1.68 -2.66 14.14
N GLU A 42 -2.80 -2.19 14.68
CA GLU A 42 -3.24 -2.47 16.05
C GLU A 42 -4.00 -3.79 16.19
N SER A 43 -4.78 -4.16 15.17
CA SER A 43 -5.68 -5.32 15.25
C SER A 43 -4.97 -6.65 15.05
N ILE A 44 -3.78 -6.68 14.45
CA ILE A 44 -3.04 -7.91 14.16
C ILE A 44 -1.86 -8.04 15.13
N THR A 45 -1.87 -9.10 15.94
CA THR A 45 -0.90 -9.32 17.03
C THR A 45 -0.09 -10.59 16.82
N ASP A 46 1.10 -10.61 17.40
CA ASP A 46 1.91 -11.82 17.53
C ASP A 46 1.47 -12.68 18.73
N SER A 47 2.13 -13.83 18.92
CA SER A 47 1.83 -14.77 20.01
C SER A 47 2.07 -14.20 21.42
N SER A 48 2.76 -13.07 21.56
CA SER A 48 2.99 -12.37 22.83
C SER A 48 1.97 -11.27 23.12
N GLY A 49 1.08 -10.98 22.16
CA GLY A 49 0.12 -9.87 22.22
C GLY A 49 0.71 -8.52 21.79
N GLY A 50 1.96 -8.49 21.31
CA GLY A 50 2.56 -7.32 20.65
C GLY A 50 2.05 -7.17 19.22
N SER A 51 2.22 -5.99 18.59
CA SER A 51 1.85 -5.84 17.18
C SER A 51 2.66 -6.78 16.29
N ALA A 52 1.99 -7.55 15.45
CA ALA A 52 2.64 -8.41 14.46
C ALA A 52 3.26 -7.60 13.31
N ASN A 53 2.89 -6.34 13.16
CA ASN A 53 3.39 -5.45 12.12
C ASN A 53 4.42 -4.50 12.71
N ALA A 54 5.52 -4.28 12.00
CA ALA A 54 6.45 -3.19 12.33
C ALA A 54 6.05 -1.90 11.61
N LEU A 55 5.42 -2.03 10.43
CA LEU A 55 5.04 -0.92 9.57
C LEU A 55 3.88 -1.34 8.66
N VAL A 56 2.87 -0.48 8.56
CA VAL A 56 1.76 -0.58 7.60
C VAL A 56 1.69 0.73 6.83
N ARG A 57 1.61 0.66 5.50
CA ARG A 57 1.50 1.84 4.63
C ARG A 57 0.38 1.71 3.63
N PHE A 58 -0.30 2.82 3.37
CA PHE A 58 -1.30 2.95 2.32
C PHE A 58 -0.73 3.82 1.20
N TYR A 59 -0.79 3.31 -0.02
CA TYR A 59 -0.37 3.99 -1.23
C TYR A 59 -1.52 4.09 -2.23
N LYS A 60 -1.45 5.12 -3.08
CA LYS A 60 -2.31 5.30 -4.24
C LYS A 60 -1.50 5.90 -5.38
N THR A 61 -1.78 5.51 -6.62
CA THR A 61 -1.30 6.31 -7.77
C THR A 61 -2.04 7.63 -7.80
N HIS A 62 -1.30 8.72 -7.97
CA HIS A 62 -1.85 10.06 -8.02
C HIS A 62 -1.05 10.92 -9.01
N PRO A 63 -1.70 11.80 -9.79
CA PRO A 63 -1.01 12.68 -10.74
C PRO A 63 0.00 13.59 -10.03
N TYR A 64 1.16 13.76 -10.66
CA TYR A 64 2.27 14.55 -10.11
C TYR A 64 1.91 16.03 -9.91
N ASP A 65 1.15 16.62 -10.84
CA ASP A 65 0.69 18.01 -10.76
C ASP A 65 -0.30 18.30 -9.61
N GLN A 66 -0.93 17.25 -9.07
CA GLN A 66 -1.86 17.32 -7.94
C GLN A 66 -1.20 17.04 -6.58
N LEU A 67 0.10 16.73 -6.57
CA LEU A 67 0.87 16.57 -5.35
C LEU A 67 1.20 17.93 -4.70
N ASP A 68 1.31 17.93 -3.38
CA ASP A 68 1.88 19.09 -2.67
C ASP A 68 3.36 19.32 -3.04
N GLN A 69 3.86 20.55 -2.83
CA GLN A 69 5.23 20.92 -3.24
C GLN A 69 6.30 20.03 -2.61
N GLY A 70 6.07 19.51 -1.40
CA GLY A 70 7.01 18.62 -0.72
C GLY A 70 7.10 17.26 -1.41
N LEU A 71 5.96 16.69 -1.79
CA LEU A 71 5.87 15.44 -2.54
C LEU A 71 6.37 15.59 -3.98
N GLN A 72 6.09 16.73 -4.62
CA GLN A 72 6.67 17.06 -5.94
C GLN A 72 8.19 17.10 -5.88
N GLY A 73 8.75 17.83 -4.90
CA GLY A 73 10.20 17.89 -4.70
C GLY A 73 10.82 16.52 -4.41
N PHE A 74 10.10 15.65 -3.70
CA PHE A 74 10.55 14.27 -3.47
C PHE A 74 10.60 13.46 -4.77
N ALA A 75 9.55 13.50 -5.60
CA ALA A 75 9.51 12.80 -6.88
C ALA A 75 10.58 13.33 -7.87
N GLN A 76 10.80 14.66 -7.89
CA GLN A 76 11.89 15.29 -8.64
C GLN A 76 13.26 14.79 -8.19
N GLY A 77 13.48 14.67 -6.88
CA GLY A 77 14.75 14.17 -6.34
C GLY A 77 15.08 12.74 -6.78
N ILE A 78 14.06 11.91 -7.01
CA ILE A 78 14.24 10.54 -7.54
C ILE A 78 14.62 10.57 -9.03
N LEU A 79 13.97 11.39 -9.87
CA LEU A 79 14.26 11.45 -11.30
C LEU A 79 15.50 12.29 -11.65
N GLY A 80 15.89 13.21 -10.77
CA GLY A 80 16.88 14.25 -11.07
C GLY A 80 16.33 15.38 -11.95
N SER A 81 15.04 15.35 -12.29
CA SER A 81 14.33 16.36 -13.06
C SER A 81 12.84 16.37 -12.72
N ALA A 82 12.11 17.40 -13.16
CA ALA A 82 10.65 17.40 -13.08
C ALA A 82 10.05 16.29 -13.96
N PRO A 83 9.21 15.39 -13.41
CA PRO A 83 8.31 14.57 -14.20
C PRO A 83 7.35 15.43 -15.03
N SER A 84 6.74 14.86 -16.07
CA SER A 84 5.59 15.48 -16.75
C SER A 84 4.41 15.60 -15.78
N ASP A 85 3.57 16.63 -15.95
CA ASP A 85 2.41 16.91 -15.09
C ASP A 85 1.47 15.70 -14.94
N ASP A 86 1.25 14.95 -16.03
CA ASP A 86 0.40 13.75 -16.08
C ASP A 86 1.05 12.48 -15.50
N THR A 87 2.30 12.56 -15.00
CA THR A 87 3.01 11.39 -14.49
C THR A 87 2.37 10.90 -13.21
N ASN A 88 1.82 9.69 -13.23
CA ASN A 88 1.35 9.05 -12.01
C ASN A 88 2.52 8.78 -11.04
N CYS A 89 2.32 9.14 -9.79
CA CYS A 89 3.23 8.85 -8.69
C CYS A 89 2.57 7.87 -7.72
N LEU A 90 3.26 6.80 -7.33
CA LEU A 90 2.87 5.95 -6.22
C LEU A 90 3.08 6.73 -4.92
N THR A 91 1.99 7.30 -4.42
CA THR A 91 1.96 8.31 -3.36
C THR A 91 1.43 7.71 -2.07
N MET A 92 2.16 7.94 -0.98
CA MET A 92 1.77 7.46 0.35
C MET A 92 0.71 8.39 0.95
N LEU A 93 -0.47 7.83 1.23
CA LEU A 93 -1.54 8.55 1.92
C LEU A 93 -1.49 8.35 3.44
N ALA A 94 -1.04 7.18 3.90
CA ALA A 94 -0.97 6.89 5.33
C ALA A 94 0.16 5.93 5.67
N THR A 95 0.63 6.02 6.91
CA THR A 95 1.66 5.15 7.48
C THR A 95 1.44 5.01 8.98
N MET A 96 1.67 3.81 9.51
CA MET A 96 1.70 3.53 10.94
C MET A 96 2.78 2.50 11.22
N GLY A 97 3.61 2.70 12.25
CA GLY A 97 4.66 1.75 12.59
C GLY A 97 5.33 2.01 13.93
N ASP A 98 6.30 1.15 14.25
CA ASP A 98 7.03 1.15 15.53
C ASP A 98 7.80 2.46 15.77
N ASN A 99 8.34 3.08 14.71
CA ASN A 99 9.07 4.35 14.79
C ASN A 99 8.13 5.57 14.71
N ASP A 100 8.40 6.61 15.50
CA ASP A 100 7.65 7.87 15.49
C ASP A 100 7.59 8.55 14.12
N ASP A 101 8.64 8.41 13.30
CA ASP A 101 8.68 8.93 11.94
C ASP A 101 7.72 8.19 10.99
N TRP A 102 7.23 7.02 11.39
CA TRP A 102 6.31 6.20 10.59
C TRP A 102 4.85 6.38 10.97
N LYS A 103 4.54 7.22 11.97
CA LYS A 103 3.17 7.48 12.43
C LYS A 103 2.43 8.54 11.62
N SER A 104 3.14 9.24 10.71
CA SER A 104 2.54 10.24 9.84
C SER A 104 3.35 10.40 8.55
N ARG A 105 2.65 10.64 7.43
CA ARG A 105 3.32 10.82 6.13
C ARG A 105 4.26 12.02 6.08
N SER A 106 3.96 13.07 6.85
CA SER A 106 4.76 14.30 6.87
C SER A 106 6.13 14.11 7.54
N LYS A 107 6.26 13.10 8.41
CA LYS A 107 7.51 12.74 9.09
C LYS A 107 8.27 11.61 8.40
N SER A 108 7.61 10.90 7.48
CA SER A 108 8.22 9.75 6.81
C SER A 108 9.31 10.18 5.84
N ASN A 109 10.50 9.59 5.96
CA ASN A 109 11.67 10.05 5.21
C ASN A 109 11.81 9.41 3.82
N GLY A 110 11.19 8.26 3.57
CA GLY A 110 11.40 7.46 2.35
C GLY A 110 10.11 7.04 1.68
N HIS A 111 10.17 6.82 0.36
CA HIS A 111 9.08 6.29 -0.46
C HIS A 111 7.76 7.08 -0.30
N ARG A 112 7.82 8.41 -0.29
CA ARG A 112 6.64 9.28 -0.12
C ARG A 112 5.83 9.45 -1.41
N ALA A 113 6.53 9.66 -2.53
CA ALA A 113 5.95 9.77 -3.86
C ALA A 113 6.96 9.21 -4.87
N ILE A 114 6.75 7.97 -5.31
CA ILE A 114 7.64 7.33 -6.30
C ILE A 114 7.03 7.59 -7.68
N PRO A 115 7.69 8.39 -8.55
CA PRO A 115 7.17 8.62 -9.90
C PRO A 115 7.11 7.29 -10.65
N LEU A 116 6.13 7.12 -11.54
CA LEU A 116 6.02 5.99 -12.47
C LEU A 116 6.23 6.52 -13.89
N ALA A 117 7.39 7.10 -14.14
CA ALA A 117 7.71 7.82 -15.38
C ALA A 117 8.00 6.89 -16.59
N SER A 118 8.51 5.68 -16.35
CA SER A 118 8.79 4.70 -17.39
C SER A 118 8.88 3.27 -16.83
N ALA A 119 8.68 2.28 -17.70
CA ALA A 119 8.86 0.88 -17.33
C ALA A 119 10.29 0.56 -16.85
N ASP A 120 11.30 1.13 -17.50
CA ASP A 120 12.71 0.93 -17.13
C ASP A 120 13.01 1.48 -15.73
N MET A 121 12.46 2.64 -15.39
CA MET A 121 12.65 3.22 -14.06
C MET A 121 11.94 2.39 -12.99
N VAL A 122 10.72 1.94 -13.25
CA VAL A 122 10.00 1.02 -12.35
C VAL A 122 10.76 -0.28 -12.15
N ALA A 123 11.35 -0.85 -13.21
CA ALA A 123 12.20 -2.03 -13.14
C ALA A 123 13.45 -1.83 -12.26
N GLY A 124 13.95 -0.59 -12.17
CA GLY A 124 15.04 -0.20 -11.27
C GLY A 124 14.66 -0.11 -9.79
N ILE A 125 13.38 -0.25 -9.44
CA ILE A 125 12.87 -0.23 -8.06
C ILE A 125 12.33 -1.63 -7.71
N PRO A 126 13.15 -2.52 -7.13
CA PRO A 126 12.84 -3.96 -7.05
C PRO A 126 11.50 -4.28 -6.41
N MET A 127 11.17 -3.63 -5.29
CA MET A 127 9.91 -3.87 -4.58
C MET A 127 8.69 -3.41 -5.40
N THR A 128 8.77 -2.23 -6.03
CA THR A 128 7.68 -1.68 -6.86
C THR A 128 7.46 -2.52 -8.10
N SER A 129 8.53 -2.91 -8.80
CA SER A 129 8.43 -3.81 -9.97
C SER A 129 7.81 -5.16 -9.59
N ARG A 130 8.27 -5.75 -8.47
CA ARG A 130 7.72 -7.01 -7.97
C ARG A 130 6.26 -6.90 -7.58
N LEU A 131 5.87 -5.79 -6.97
CA LEU A 131 4.48 -5.50 -6.62
C LEU A 131 3.62 -5.47 -7.88
N LEU A 132 3.91 -4.61 -8.85
CA LEU A 132 3.08 -4.50 -10.07
C LEU A 132 2.96 -5.85 -10.80
N THR A 133 4.06 -6.60 -10.86
CA THR A 133 4.07 -7.94 -11.47
C THR A 133 3.17 -8.93 -10.73
N GLN A 134 3.23 -9.00 -9.39
CA GLN A 134 2.39 -9.92 -8.60
C GLN A 134 0.92 -9.49 -8.58
N PHE A 135 0.64 -8.20 -8.75
CA PHE A 135 -0.72 -7.71 -8.95
C PHE A 135 -1.28 -8.04 -10.34
N GLY A 136 -0.48 -8.57 -11.26
CA GLY A 136 -0.88 -8.88 -12.64
C GLY A 136 -1.13 -7.62 -13.48
N LEU A 137 -0.54 -6.49 -13.09
CA LEU A 137 -0.71 -5.21 -13.75
C LEU A 137 0.38 -4.99 -14.79
N ASP A 138 -0.03 -4.61 -16.00
CA ASP A 138 0.89 -4.08 -16.99
C ASP A 138 1.35 -2.68 -16.54
N VAL A 139 2.66 -2.42 -16.57
CA VAL A 139 3.20 -1.13 -16.11
C VAL A 139 2.61 0.04 -16.91
N GLY A 140 2.39 -0.13 -18.22
CA GLY A 140 1.75 0.87 -19.06
C GLY A 140 0.34 1.23 -18.58
N SER A 141 -0.45 0.23 -18.17
CA SER A 141 -1.81 0.43 -17.64
C SER A 141 -1.87 1.23 -16.34
N VAL A 142 -0.83 1.16 -15.51
CA VAL A 142 -0.73 1.92 -14.25
C VAL A 142 -0.20 3.33 -14.49
N MET A 143 0.74 3.47 -15.43
CA MET A 143 1.26 4.77 -15.83
C MET A 143 0.19 5.62 -16.50
N ARG A 144 -0.61 5.02 -17.38
CA ARG A 144 -1.70 5.67 -18.13
C ARG A 144 -2.90 4.73 -18.22
N PRO A 145 -3.85 4.83 -17.28
CA PRO A 145 -5.06 4.02 -17.31
C PRO A 145 -5.90 4.34 -18.56
N ASP A 146 -6.31 3.31 -19.31
CA ASP A 146 -7.29 3.46 -20.38
C ASP A 146 -8.71 3.43 -19.79
N PRO A 147 -9.50 4.50 -19.91
CA PRO A 147 -10.87 4.55 -19.40
C PRO A 147 -11.75 3.38 -19.86
N MET A 148 -11.51 2.83 -21.05
CA MET A 148 -12.27 1.68 -21.57
C MET A 148 -11.91 0.36 -20.89
N LEU A 149 -10.77 0.26 -20.22
CA LEU A 149 -10.25 -0.95 -19.60
C LEU A 149 -10.37 -0.96 -18.07
N ILE A 150 -10.83 0.14 -17.45
CA ILE A 150 -10.93 0.25 -15.97
C ILE A 150 -11.81 -0.87 -15.37
N GLY A 151 -12.93 -1.21 -16.04
CA GLY A 151 -13.79 -2.31 -15.61
C GLY A 151 -13.05 -3.64 -15.53
N ASP A 152 -12.32 -3.99 -16.60
CA ASP A 152 -11.52 -5.22 -16.68
C ASP A 152 -10.36 -5.22 -15.67
N MET A 153 -9.73 -4.05 -15.44
CA MET A 153 -8.70 -3.89 -14.41
C MET A 153 -9.30 -4.11 -13.02
N SER A 154 -10.47 -3.56 -12.72
CA SER A 154 -11.11 -3.74 -11.41
C SER A 154 -11.43 -5.21 -11.09
N ALA A 155 -11.76 -6.01 -12.11
CA ALA A 155 -12.04 -7.44 -11.96
C ALA A 155 -10.77 -8.30 -11.81
N LYS A 156 -9.61 -7.81 -12.27
CA LYS A 156 -8.33 -8.54 -12.27
C LYS A 156 -7.39 -8.19 -11.11
N THR A 157 -7.62 -7.08 -10.40
CA THR A 157 -6.59 -6.46 -9.53
C THR A 157 -6.70 -6.75 -8.04
N TYR A 158 -7.69 -7.52 -7.56
CA TYR A 158 -7.67 -7.99 -6.16
C TYR A 158 -6.67 -9.14 -6.03
N ASN A 159 -5.39 -8.78 -6.08
CA ASN A 159 -4.25 -9.67 -5.94
C ASN A 159 -3.44 -9.27 -4.73
N THR A 160 -2.58 -10.19 -4.29
CA THR A 160 -1.69 -9.97 -3.17
C THR A 160 -0.25 -9.95 -3.65
N PHE A 161 0.50 -8.99 -3.14
CA PHE A 161 1.95 -8.98 -3.18
C PHE A 161 2.47 -9.67 -1.94
N TYR A 162 3.31 -10.68 -2.06
CA TYR A 162 3.79 -11.43 -0.92
C TYR A 162 5.26 -11.83 -1.06
N VAL A 163 6.01 -11.52 0.00
CA VAL A 163 7.40 -11.90 0.22
C VAL A 163 7.44 -12.75 1.51
N PRO A 164 7.54 -14.08 1.41
CA PRO A 164 7.48 -14.97 2.57
C PRO A 164 8.66 -14.80 3.53
N GLU A 165 9.85 -14.56 2.98
CA GLU A 165 11.09 -14.36 3.72
C GLU A 165 11.68 -13.02 3.31
N ALA A 166 11.65 -12.03 4.20
CA ALA A 166 12.12 -10.68 3.94
C ALA A 166 13.65 -10.56 4.07
N VAL A 167 14.25 -11.31 5.00
CA VAL A 167 15.71 -11.35 5.21
C VAL A 167 16.39 -11.96 3.98
N GLY A 168 17.35 -11.23 3.42
CA GLY A 168 18.07 -11.63 2.20
C GLY A 168 17.23 -11.56 0.91
N SER A 169 15.99 -11.06 0.98
CA SER A 169 15.14 -10.92 -0.20
C SER A 169 15.70 -9.87 -1.16
N PRO A 170 15.94 -10.20 -2.44
CA PRO A 170 16.42 -9.23 -3.42
C PRO A 170 15.38 -8.14 -3.75
N TYR A 171 14.11 -8.36 -3.37
CA TYR A 171 13.05 -7.39 -3.59
C TYR A 171 13.03 -6.26 -2.56
N ILE A 172 13.74 -6.41 -1.43
CA ILE A 172 13.78 -5.41 -0.37
C ILE A 172 15.25 -5.08 -0.09
N PRO A 173 15.86 -4.13 -0.82
CA PRO A 173 17.28 -3.83 -0.71
C PRO A 173 17.74 -3.31 0.66
N ALA A 174 16.83 -2.66 1.41
CA ALA A 174 17.12 -2.06 2.71
C ALA A 174 17.24 -3.10 3.84
N GLN A 175 18.18 -4.04 3.70
CA GLN A 175 18.37 -5.13 4.65
C GLN A 175 18.91 -4.63 5.99
N ASP A 176 20.02 -3.88 5.96
CA ASP A 176 20.73 -3.44 7.17
C ASP A 176 20.04 -2.26 7.88
N ASP A 177 19.33 -1.42 7.14
CA ASP A 177 18.70 -0.20 7.68
C ASP A 177 17.22 -0.38 8.06
N PHE A 178 16.56 -1.43 7.54
CA PHE A 178 15.12 -1.61 7.73
C PHE A 178 14.71 -3.05 8.05
N VAL A 179 15.06 -4.05 7.24
CA VAL A 179 14.56 -5.43 7.43
C VAL A 179 15.11 -6.05 8.73
N ILE A 180 16.43 -6.07 8.90
CA ILE A 180 17.09 -6.73 10.03
C ILE A 180 16.80 -5.99 11.36
N PRO A 181 16.98 -4.66 11.46
CA PRO A 181 16.79 -3.96 12.74
C PRO A 181 15.36 -4.00 13.26
N ASN A 182 14.37 -4.05 12.35
CA ASN A 182 12.95 -4.07 12.72
C ASN A 182 12.37 -5.49 12.77
N GLY A 183 13.21 -6.52 12.60
CA GLY A 183 12.82 -7.91 12.70
C GLY A 183 11.78 -8.33 11.66
N ILE A 184 11.80 -7.72 10.46
CA ILE A 184 10.83 -8.03 9.42
C ILE A 184 11.08 -9.45 8.91
N LYS A 185 10.07 -10.31 9.05
CA LYS A 185 10.10 -11.70 8.60
C LYS A 185 9.41 -11.88 7.26
N SER A 186 8.26 -11.24 7.07
CA SER A 186 7.48 -11.34 5.83
C SER A 186 6.85 -10.00 5.46
N VAL A 187 6.53 -9.83 4.18
CA VAL A 187 5.85 -8.63 3.67
C VAL A 187 4.64 -9.04 2.87
N LEU A 188 3.50 -8.43 3.17
CA LEU A 188 2.22 -8.65 2.49
C LEU A 188 1.68 -7.31 2.02
N GLY A 189 1.38 -7.21 0.73
CA GLY A 189 0.63 -6.13 0.13
C GLY A 189 -0.66 -6.63 -0.49
N PHE A 190 -1.69 -5.81 -0.49
CA PHE A 190 -2.97 -6.09 -1.12
C PHE A 190 -3.62 -4.78 -1.56
N GLY A 191 -4.51 -4.81 -2.53
CA GLY A 191 -5.00 -3.58 -3.14
C GLY A 191 -5.96 -3.83 -4.28
N GLY A 192 -6.18 -2.78 -5.08
CA GLY A 192 -7.12 -2.81 -6.19
C GLY A 192 -7.10 -1.51 -6.99
N VAL A 193 -7.98 -1.45 -7.99
CA VAL A 193 -8.16 -0.25 -8.83
C VAL A 193 -9.48 0.42 -8.46
N LEU A 194 -9.43 1.73 -8.20
CA LEU A 194 -10.59 2.58 -7.93
C LEU A 194 -11.37 2.86 -9.22
N SER A 195 -12.60 3.39 -9.12
CA SER A 195 -13.39 3.75 -10.31
C SER A 195 -12.72 4.81 -11.19
N SER A 196 -11.82 5.61 -10.65
CA SER A 196 -10.99 6.57 -11.41
C SER A 196 -9.90 5.92 -12.26
N GLY A 197 -9.65 4.61 -12.10
CA GLY A 197 -8.50 3.94 -12.71
C GLY A 197 -7.21 4.07 -11.88
N GLU A 198 -7.24 4.80 -10.76
CA GLU A 198 -6.10 4.88 -9.84
C GLU A 198 -5.94 3.56 -9.07
N LEU A 199 -4.72 3.05 -9.02
CA LEU A 199 -4.33 1.92 -8.19
C LEU A 199 -4.21 2.38 -6.74
N PHE A 200 -4.71 1.59 -5.79
CA PHE A 200 -4.39 1.72 -4.37
C PHE A 200 -3.84 0.40 -3.84
N MET A 201 -3.06 0.48 -2.76
CA MET A 201 -2.51 -0.69 -2.09
C MET A 201 -2.19 -0.40 -0.63
N VAL A 202 -2.32 -1.42 0.21
CA VAL A 202 -1.83 -1.45 1.57
C VAL A 202 -0.66 -2.43 1.63
N ILE A 203 0.46 -2.05 2.25
CA ILE A 203 1.65 -2.88 2.42
C ILE A 203 1.94 -3.00 3.91
N MET A 204 2.04 -4.23 4.40
CA MET A 204 2.32 -4.60 5.78
C MET A 204 3.68 -5.30 5.85
N PHE A 205 4.59 -4.74 6.63
CA PHE A 205 5.89 -5.33 6.96
C PHE A 205 5.77 -6.00 8.32
N SER A 206 5.75 -7.33 8.33
CA SER A 206 5.43 -8.11 9.51
C SER A 206 6.67 -8.65 10.22
N LYS A 207 6.64 -8.60 11.56
CA LYS A 207 7.58 -9.27 12.49
C LYS A 207 7.28 -10.77 12.64
N ALA A 208 6.19 -11.23 12.05
CA ALA A 208 5.76 -12.61 12.03
C ALA A 208 5.88 -13.19 10.61
N SER A 209 6.00 -14.52 10.53
CA SER A 209 5.83 -15.25 9.28
C SER A 209 4.34 -15.36 8.99
N ILE A 210 3.90 -14.86 7.84
CA ILE A 210 2.50 -14.98 7.40
C ILE A 210 2.40 -16.25 6.56
N PRO A 211 1.53 -17.23 6.86
CA PRO A 211 1.32 -18.40 6.00
C PRO A 211 0.83 -17.99 4.59
N ALA A 212 1.26 -18.71 3.54
CA ALA A 212 0.92 -18.35 2.16
C ALA A 212 -0.59 -18.42 1.86
N ASP A 213 -1.30 -19.37 2.47
CA ASP A 213 -2.75 -19.48 2.39
C ASP A 213 -3.44 -18.28 3.05
N VAL A 214 -2.91 -17.80 4.18
CA VAL A 214 -3.40 -16.58 4.84
C VAL A 214 -3.10 -15.34 4.00
N ALA A 215 -1.89 -15.23 3.44
CA ALA A 215 -1.53 -14.14 2.54
C ALA A 215 -2.46 -14.06 1.32
N GLY A 216 -2.88 -15.20 0.77
CA GLY A 216 -3.82 -15.27 -0.34
C GLY A 216 -5.20 -14.69 -0.01
N LYS A 217 -5.68 -14.82 1.23
CA LYS A 217 -7.00 -14.31 1.65
C LYS A 217 -7.11 -12.78 1.65
N PHE A 218 -5.99 -12.07 1.72
CA PHE A 218 -6.00 -10.60 1.78
C PHE A 218 -6.43 -9.93 0.47
N SER A 219 -6.60 -10.68 -0.62
CA SER A 219 -7.30 -10.18 -1.82
C SER A 219 -8.69 -9.66 -1.48
N ASP A 220 -9.42 -10.37 -0.62
CA ASP A 220 -10.80 -10.06 -0.24
C ASP A 220 -10.85 -8.81 0.66
N ILE A 221 -9.83 -8.62 1.50
CA ILE A 221 -9.65 -7.39 2.29
C ILE A 221 -9.44 -6.19 1.38
N GLY A 222 -8.77 -6.36 0.24
CA GLY A 222 -8.62 -5.33 -0.79
C GLY A 222 -9.97 -4.75 -1.24
N ALA A 223 -10.99 -5.58 -1.41
CA ALA A 223 -12.33 -5.13 -1.78
C ALA A 223 -12.98 -4.26 -0.68
N SER A 224 -12.84 -4.64 0.59
CA SER A 224 -13.36 -3.85 1.71
C SER A 224 -12.63 -2.51 1.87
N VAL A 225 -11.31 -2.50 1.65
CA VAL A 225 -10.54 -1.24 1.64
C VAL A 225 -10.99 -0.35 0.49
N LYS A 226 -11.21 -0.91 -0.70
CA LYS A 226 -11.77 -0.15 -1.83
C LYS A 226 -13.09 0.48 -1.44
N GLU A 227 -14.04 -0.29 -0.92
CA GLU A 227 -15.35 0.21 -0.48
C GLU A 227 -15.23 1.40 0.48
N ALA A 228 -14.26 1.36 1.40
CA ALA A 228 -14.03 2.45 2.36
C ALA A 228 -13.50 3.74 1.71
N VAL A 229 -12.63 3.64 0.69
CA VAL A 229 -11.96 4.81 0.08
C VAL A 229 -12.64 5.32 -1.18
N GLU A 230 -13.44 4.48 -1.85
CA GLU A 230 -14.16 4.80 -3.09
C GLU A 230 -14.99 6.10 -3.01
N PRO A 231 -15.72 6.40 -1.90
CA PRO A 231 -16.51 7.63 -1.80
C PRO A 231 -15.68 8.92 -1.92
N PHE A 232 -14.36 8.84 -1.74
CA PHE A 232 -13.45 9.99 -1.80
C PHE A 232 -12.81 10.16 -3.17
N VAL A 233 -13.08 9.27 -4.13
CA VAL A 233 -12.65 9.42 -5.53
C VAL A 233 -13.33 10.65 -6.15
N GLY A 234 -12.54 11.52 -6.77
CA GLY A 234 -13.02 12.80 -7.32
C GLY A 234 -13.39 13.86 -6.26
N ASN A 235 -13.17 13.57 -4.98
CA ASN A 235 -13.39 14.48 -3.85
C ASN A 235 -12.03 14.83 -3.18
N LYS A 236 -12.07 15.25 -1.91
CA LYS A 236 -10.87 15.61 -1.14
C LYS A 236 -10.00 14.37 -0.87
N VAL A 237 -8.81 14.31 -1.49
CA VAL A 237 -7.83 13.23 -1.30
C VAL A 237 -6.98 13.47 -0.06
N PHE A 238 -6.28 14.61 0.02
CA PHE A 238 -5.38 14.96 1.12
C PHE A 238 -6.09 15.80 2.18
N ALA A 239 -5.73 15.61 3.45
CA ALA A 239 -6.32 16.30 4.61
C ALA A 239 -5.79 17.74 4.76
#